data_AF-A0A0M9AJ03-F1
#
_entry.id   AF-A0A0M9AJ03-F1
#
_cell.length_a   1.000
_cell.length_b   1.000
_cell.length_c   1.000
_cell.angle_alpha   90.00
_cell.angle_beta   90.00
_cell.angle_gamma   90.00
#
_symmetry.space_group_name_H-M   'P 1'
#
loop_
_entity.id
_entity.type
_entity.pdbx_description
1 polymer ?
#
loop_
_entity_poly.entity_id
_entity_poly.type
_entity_poly.pdbx_seq_one_letter_code
_entity_poly.pdbx_strand_id
1 'polypeptide(L)' 'MVVQTERDEVTWYKCETCGLMFDDQNDARQHEENCDDEDPSYIQ' A
#
# COMPACT_ATOMS: atom_id res chain seq x y z
N MET A 1 1.42 5.54 4.59
CA MET A 1 2.07 4.62 5.55
C MET A 1 1.65 3.21 5.16
N VAL A 2 2.52 2.22 5.37
CA VAL A 2 2.19 0.80 5.10
C VAL A 2 1.64 0.12 6.34
N VAL A 3 0.54 -0.63 6.21
CA VAL A 3 -0.08 -1.38 7.30
C VAL A 3 0.23 -2.86 7.14
N GLN A 4 0.71 -3.47 8.21
CA GLN A 4 0.92 -4.92 8.27
C GLN A 4 -0.41 -5.62 8.51
N THR A 5 -0.69 -6.68 7.74
CA THR A 5 -1.85 -7.55 7.92
C THR A 5 -1.45 -9.00 7.78
N GLU A 6 -2.07 -9.87 8.57
CA GLU A 6 -1.91 -11.32 8.45
C GLU A 6 -3.08 -11.88 7.64
N ARG A 7 -2.79 -12.63 6.59
CA ARG A 7 -3.78 -13.27 5.73
C ARG A 7 -3.25 -14.61 5.26
N ASP A 8 -4.07 -15.66 5.40
CA ASP A 8 -3.71 -17.02 4.99
C ASP A 8 -2.38 -17.48 5.64
N GLU A 9 -2.18 -17.12 6.92
CA GLU A 9 -0.95 -17.38 7.71
C GLU A 9 0.33 -16.71 7.14
N VAL A 10 0.18 -15.78 6.21
CA VAL A 10 1.26 -14.98 5.62
C VAL A 10 1.13 -13.53 6.07
N THR A 11 2.25 -12.89 6.35
CA THR A 11 2.32 -11.45 6.60
C THR A 11 2.33 -10.70 5.26
N TRP A 12 1.43 -9.75 5.11
CA TRP A 12 1.31 -8.85 3.98
C TRP A 12 1.45 -7.40 4.44
N TYR A 13 1.90 -6.54 3.55
CA TYR A 13 2.06 -5.11 3.77
C TYR A 13 1.18 -4.37 2.76
N LYS A 14 0.21 -3.62 3.26
CA LYS A 14 -0.76 -2.91 2.45
C LYS A 14 -0.45 -1.42 2.43
N CYS A 15 -0.41 -0.82 1.25
CA CYS A 15 -0.38 0.63 1.10
C CYS A 15 -1.73 1.24 1.52
N GLU A 16 -1.72 2.21 2.43
CA GLU A 16 -2.95 2.88 2.87
C GLU A 16 -3.55 3.81 1.81
N THR A 17 -2.74 4.30 0.87
CA THR A 17 -3.19 5.25 -0.16
C THR A 17 -3.98 4.53 -1.26
N CYS A 18 -3.39 3.53 -1.91
CA CYS A 18 -3.99 2.84 -3.06
C CYS A 18 -4.61 1.48 -2.71
N GLY A 19 -4.30 0.93 -1.53
CA GLY A 19 -4.77 -0.38 -1.09
C GLY A 19 -4.03 -1.60 -1.67
N LEU A 20 -2.97 -1.42 -2.46
CA LEU A 20 -2.12 -2.51 -2.96
C LEU A 20 -1.45 -3.27 -1.81
N MET A 21 -1.29 -4.59 -2.00
CA MET A 21 -0.66 -5.49 -1.04
C MET A 21 0.65 -6.04 -1.59
N PHE A 22 1.64 -6.16 -0.72
CA PHE A 22 2.99 -6.65 -1.00
C PHE A 22 3.34 -7.72 0.04
N ASP A 23 4.10 -8.72 -0.36
CA ASP A 23 4.63 -9.76 0.53
C ASP A 23 5.91 -9.32 1.26
N ASP A 24 6.58 -8.28 0.76
CA ASP A 24 7.77 -7.69 1.37
C ASP A 24 7.53 -6.25 1.86
N GLN A 25 8.11 -5.93 3.02
CA GLN A 25 7.95 -4.62 3.66
C GLN A 25 8.70 -3.51 2.91
N ASN A 26 9.88 -3.81 2.39
CA ASN A 26 10.70 -2.84 1.69
C ASN A 26 10.08 -2.49 0.34
N ASP A 27 9.50 -3.46 -0.36
CA ASP A 27 8.72 -3.23 -1.58
C ASP A 27 7.50 -2.35 -1.31
N ALA A 28 6.74 -2.65 -0.25
CA ALA A 28 5.61 -1.82 0.15
C ALA A 28 6.02 -0.38 0.48
N ARG A 29 7.16 -0.19 1.14
CA ARG A 29 7.68 1.12 1.53
C ARG A 29 8.18 1.92 0.33
N GLN A 30 8.96 1.28 -0.55
CA GLN A 30 9.39 1.91 -1.80
C GLN A 30 8.19 2.28 -2.68
N HIS A 31 7.18 1.42 -2.71
CA HIS A 31 5.92 1.74 -3.37
C HIS A 31 5.27 2.98 -2.74
N GLU A 32 5.13 3.03 -1.41
CA GLU A 32 4.53 4.18 -0.71
C GLU A 32 5.23 5.50 -1.07
N GLU A 33 6.56 5.51 -1.11
CA GLU A 33 7.35 6.70 -1.48
C GLU A 33 7.10 7.17 -2.92
N ASN A 34 6.70 6.26 -3.81
CA ASN A 34 6.36 6.53 -5.20
C ASN A 34 4.85 6.43 -5.47
N CYS A 35 4.02 6.32 -4.44
CA CYS A 35 2.60 6.04 -4.58
C CYS A 35 1.90 7.33 -4.98
N ASP A 36 1.73 7.51 -6.29
CA ASP A 36 1.04 8.63 -6.92
C ASP A 36 -0.48 8.39 -6.98
N ASP A 37 -1.04 7.76 -5.94
CA ASP A 37 -2.49 7.73 -5.70
C ASP A 37 -2.86 9.11 -5.10
N GLU A 38 -2.50 10.17 -5.84
CA GLU A 38 -3.22 11.44 -5.79
C GLU A 38 -4.63 11.07 -6.21
N ASP A 39 -5.47 10.78 -5.22
CA ASP A 39 -6.92 10.68 -5.35
C ASP A 39 -7.30 11.72 -6.40
N PRO A 40 -7.79 11.32 -7.59
CA PRO A 40 -8.20 12.30 -8.58
C PRO A 40 -9.41 12.95 -7.94
N SER A 41 -9.16 13.98 -7.12
CA SER A 41 -10.16 14.72 -6.39
C SER A 41 -11.07 15.15 -7.50
N TYR A 42 -12.21 14.49 -7.56
CA TYR A 42 -13.10 14.50 -8.68
C TYR A 42 -13.48 15.97 -8.86
N ILE A 43 -12.82 16.65 -9.79
CA ILE A 43 -13.22 17.98 -10.20
C ILE A 43 -14.50 17.70 -10.99
N GLN A 44 -15.60 17.72 -10.23
CA GLN A 44 -16.96 17.87 -10.70
C GLN A 44 -17.09 19.08 -11.60
#